data_AF-A0A3D5MXW9-F1
#
_entry.id   AF-A0A3D5MXW9-F1
#
_cell.length_a   1.000
_cell.length_b   1.000
_cell.length_c   1.000
_cell.angle_alpha   90.00
_cell.angle_beta   90.00
_cell.angle_gamma   90.00
#
_symmetry.space_group_name_H-M   'P 1'
#
loop_
_entity.id
_entity.type
_entity.pdbx_description
1 polymer ?
#
loop_
_entity_poly.entity_id
_entity_poly.type
_entity_poly.pdbx_seq_one_letter_code
_entity_poly.pdbx_strand_id
1 'polypeptide(L)'
;MNFAYYIFLLLIIFLSFFTLKRNLEVSPKKIKIYLTFVITLFLLRHIGLFILCILQSSNIIYYLKPVVYLNHITMPLIVLAITYVYLRSEILKFTGSYIIMVIVVLIYIYIIKISKLTIEVSQVYGFIVNISNETEMYLLSLILMGIMMVLNVILLDKPYANKTGIWFIIVSIVVVMLEEVIILGGIKVFPYSVIGELIFLIIINFVLNGFEKLKRIE
;
A
#
# COMPACT_ATOMS: atom_id res chain seq x y z
N MET A 1 -15.81 21.18 2.42
CA MET A 1 -15.31 19.98 3.13
C MET A 1 -16.18 18.76 2.80
N ASN A 2 -15.61 17.74 2.16
CA ASN A 2 -16.35 16.52 1.80
C ASN A 2 -16.34 15.51 2.96
N PHE A 3 -17.40 15.52 3.78
CA PHE A 3 -17.53 14.69 5.00
C PHE A 3 -17.35 13.19 4.74
N ALA A 4 -17.77 12.70 3.56
CA ALA A 4 -17.63 11.30 3.17
C ALA A 4 -16.16 10.86 3.09
N TYR A 5 -15.26 11.72 2.60
CA TYR A 5 -13.84 11.41 2.50
C TYR A 5 -13.17 11.23 3.88
N TYR A 6 -13.55 12.06 4.86
CA TYR A 6 -13.03 11.93 6.23
C TYR A 6 -13.48 10.63 6.89
N ILE A 7 -14.77 10.29 6.78
CA ILE A 7 -15.30 9.03 7.29
C ILE A 7 -14.57 7.86 6.64
N PHE A 8 -14.32 7.94 5.34
CA PHE A 8 -13.60 6.91 4.60
C PHE A 8 -12.15 6.74 5.08
N LEU A 9 -11.42 7.83 5.28
CA LEU A 9 -10.07 7.80 5.85
C LEU A 9 -10.06 7.21 7.27
N LEU A 10 -10.98 7.63 8.13
CA LEU A 10 -11.10 7.11 9.50
C LEU A 10 -11.42 5.62 9.50
N LEU A 11 -12.29 5.16 8.60
CA LEU A 11 -12.59 3.74 8.42
C LEU A 11 -11.32 2.96 8.07
N ILE A 12 -10.51 3.45 7.13
CA ILE A 12 -9.27 2.78 6.74
C ILE A 12 -8.25 2.77 7.88
N ILE A 13 -8.11 3.86 8.64
CA ILE A 13 -7.24 3.92 9.82
C ILE A 13 -7.68 2.89 10.86
N PHE A 14 -8.98 2.82 11.15
CA PHE A 14 -9.53 1.85 12.10
C PHE A 14 -9.27 0.41 11.65
N LEU A 15 -9.58 0.09 10.39
CA LEU A 15 -9.38 -1.24 9.82
C LEU A 15 -7.90 -1.64 9.78
N SER A 16 -7.00 -0.72 9.48
CA SER A 16 -5.56 -0.99 9.43
C SER A 16 -4.97 -1.19 10.83
N PHE A 17 -5.44 -0.48 11.86
CA PHE A 17 -5.07 -0.75 13.24
C PHE A 17 -5.52 -2.15 13.69
N PHE A 18 -6.76 -2.52 13.34
CA PHE A 18 -7.27 -3.87 13.60
C PHE A 18 -6.43 -4.95 12.89
N THR A 19 -6.11 -4.71 11.62
CA THR A 19 -5.27 -5.61 10.81
C THR A 19 -3.86 -5.77 11.40
N LEU A 20 -3.27 -4.67 11.90
CA LEU A 20 -1.97 -4.69 12.56
C LEU A 20 -2.00 -5.56 13.82
N LYS A 21 -3.00 -5.36 14.69
CA LYS A 21 -3.17 -6.15 15.91
C LYS A 21 -3.28 -7.63 15.58
N ARG A 22 -4.12 -8.00 14.60
CA ARG A 22 -4.28 -9.39 14.16
C ARG A 22 -2.98 -9.98 13.63
N ASN A 23 -2.25 -9.25 12.79
CA ASN A 23 -0.96 -9.71 12.27
C ASN A 23 0.03 -10.10 13.39
N LEU A 24 0.06 -9.33 14.48
CA LEU A 24 0.91 -9.65 15.64
C LEU A 24 0.49 -10.94 16.35
N GLU A 25 -0.79 -11.27 16.37
CA GLU A 25 -1.35 -12.44 17.05
C GLU A 25 -1.24 -13.74 16.22
N VAL A 26 -1.51 -13.66 14.90
CA VAL A 26 -1.71 -14.86 14.06
C VAL A 26 -0.58 -15.17 13.09
N SER A 27 0.19 -14.18 12.64
CA SER A 27 1.17 -14.42 11.57
C SER A 27 2.37 -15.23 12.03
N PRO A 28 2.97 -16.07 11.15
CA PRO A 28 4.20 -16.79 11.46
C PRO A 28 5.38 -15.81 11.59
N LYS A 29 6.35 -16.12 12.47
CA LYS A 29 7.49 -15.23 12.80
C LYS A 29 8.24 -14.70 11.55
N LYS A 30 8.38 -15.53 10.50
CA LYS A 30 9.09 -15.19 9.25
C LYS A 30 8.47 -13.99 8.52
N ILE A 31 7.15 -13.92 8.44
CA ILE A 31 6.40 -12.89 7.69
C ILE A 31 5.89 -11.78 8.62
N LYS A 32 5.68 -12.09 9.90
CA LYS A 32 5.11 -11.15 10.90
C LYS A 32 5.82 -9.80 10.90
N ILE A 33 7.16 -9.80 10.99
CA ILE A 33 7.96 -8.57 11.05
C ILE A 33 7.77 -7.73 9.79
N TYR A 34 7.84 -8.36 8.62
CA TYR A 34 7.64 -7.67 7.34
C TYR A 34 6.24 -7.08 7.21
N LEU A 35 5.19 -7.87 7.49
CA LEU A 35 3.81 -7.36 7.42
C LEU A 35 3.57 -6.26 8.45
N THR A 36 4.13 -6.36 9.65
CA THR A 36 4.06 -5.27 10.64
C THR A 36 4.65 -3.99 10.07
N PHE A 37 5.86 -4.05 9.50
CA PHE A 37 6.49 -2.88 8.90
C PHE A 37 5.64 -2.27 7.77
N VAL A 38 5.17 -3.10 6.83
CA VAL A 38 4.39 -2.61 5.69
C VAL A 38 3.03 -2.05 6.12
N ILE A 39 2.33 -2.69 7.06
CA ILE A 39 1.06 -2.18 7.62
C ILE A 39 1.29 -0.88 8.39
N THR A 40 2.43 -0.74 9.10
CA THR A 40 2.74 0.52 9.79
C THR A 40 3.00 1.68 8.83
N LEU A 41 3.68 1.44 7.69
CA LEU A 41 3.85 2.47 6.65
C LEU A 41 2.50 2.85 6.03
N PHE A 42 1.63 1.87 5.78
CA PHE A 42 0.27 2.10 5.28
C PHE A 42 -0.54 2.95 6.27
N LEU A 43 -0.49 2.62 7.57
CA LEU A 43 -1.13 3.39 8.65
C LEU A 43 -0.62 4.83 8.70
N LEU A 44 0.70 5.00 8.68
CA LEU A 44 1.34 6.31 8.77
C LEU A 44 0.86 7.25 7.66
N ARG A 45 0.73 6.74 6.43
CA ARG A 45 0.19 7.51 5.31
C ARG A 45 -1.22 8.00 5.57
N HIS A 46 -2.13 7.12 5.98
CA HIS A 46 -3.53 7.49 6.20
C HIS A 46 -3.70 8.48 7.35
N ILE A 47 -2.90 8.34 8.40
CA ILE A 47 -2.82 9.35 9.48
C ILE A 47 -2.33 10.68 8.90
N GLY A 48 -1.29 10.68 8.06
CA GLY A 48 -0.79 11.89 7.40
C GLY A 48 -1.84 12.57 6.51
N LEU A 49 -2.58 11.81 5.71
CA LEU A 49 -3.68 12.30 4.88
C LEU A 49 -4.79 12.93 5.75
N PHE A 50 -5.16 12.27 6.85
CA PHE A 50 -6.15 12.80 7.77
C PHE A 50 -5.69 14.11 8.43
N ILE A 51 -4.42 14.22 8.82
CA ILE A 51 -3.84 15.44 9.37
C ILE A 51 -3.89 16.58 8.35
N LEU A 52 -3.53 16.35 7.08
CA LEU A 52 -3.60 17.37 6.02
C LEU A 52 -4.99 17.97 5.85
N CYS A 53 -6.02 17.16 6.08
CA CYS A 53 -7.41 17.60 5.99
C CYS A 53 -7.87 18.45 7.18
N ILE A 54 -7.15 18.43 8.31
CA ILE A 54 -7.48 19.19 9.54
C ILE A 54 -6.60 20.45 9.67
N LEU A 55 -5.36 20.39 9.17
CA LEU A 55 -4.41 21.48 9.30
C LEU A 55 -4.95 22.78 8.70
N GLN A 56 -4.63 23.88 9.38
CA GLN A 56 -4.91 25.25 8.93
C GLN A 56 -3.63 26.04 8.62
N SER A 57 -2.47 25.58 9.11
CA SER A 57 -1.17 26.24 8.94
C SER A 57 -0.25 25.45 7.99
N SER A 58 0.47 26.18 7.13
CA SER A 58 1.28 25.61 6.06
C SER A 58 2.64 25.04 6.51
N ASN A 59 3.14 25.44 7.68
CA ASN A 59 4.48 25.04 8.15
C ASN A 59 4.63 23.53 8.41
N ILE A 60 3.58 22.86 8.89
CA ILE A 60 3.62 21.43 9.23
C ILE A 60 3.56 20.55 7.95
N ILE A 61 3.04 21.10 6.85
CA ILE A 61 2.82 20.38 5.59
C ILE A 61 4.12 19.90 4.95
N TYR A 62 5.21 20.67 5.12
CA TYR A 62 6.53 20.31 4.58
C TYR A 62 7.04 18.97 5.13
N TYR A 63 6.77 18.67 6.40
CA TYR A 63 7.16 17.41 7.04
C TYR A 63 6.26 16.24 6.66
N LEU A 64 5.03 16.50 6.17
CA LEU A 64 4.08 15.47 5.74
C LEU A 64 4.34 14.98 4.32
N LYS A 65 5.13 15.70 3.52
CA LYS A 65 5.55 15.29 2.16
C LYS A 65 5.98 13.80 2.06
N PRO A 66 6.95 13.30 2.84
CA PRO A 66 7.38 11.90 2.78
C PRO A 66 6.33 10.91 3.30
N VAL A 67 5.24 11.36 3.93
CA VAL A 67 4.20 10.49 4.47
C VAL A 67 3.08 10.27 3.45
N VAL A 68 2.72 11.30 2.70
CA VAL A 68 1.64 11.29 1.69
C VAL A 68 1.92 10.32 0.55
N TYR A 69 3.19 10.21 0.13
CA TYR A 69 3.60 9.41 -1.03
C TYR A 69 4.05 7.98 -0.68
N LEU A 70 3.83 7.52 0.56
CA LEU A 70 4.20 6.17 0.97
C LEU A 70 3.44 5.08 0.22
N ASN A 71 2.29 5.35 -0.41
CA ASN A 71 1.54 4.37 -1.20
C ASN A 71 2.37 3.75 -2.32
N HIS A 72 3.17 4.56 -3.01
CA HIS A 72 3.98 4.10 -4.14
C HIS A 72 4.96 2.99 -3.76
N ILE A 73 5.33 2.89 -2.48
CA ILE A 73 6.13 1.77 -1.97
C ILE A 73 5.31 0.74 -1.21
N THR A 74 4.29 1.14 -0.44
CA THR A 74 3.55 0.19 0.38
C THR A 74 2.72 -0.77 -0.47
N MET A 75 2.12 -0.32 -1.57
CA MET A 75 1.33 -1.18 -2.45
C MET A 75 2.16 -2.34 -3.04
N PRO A 76 3.30 -2.10 -3.71
CA PRO A 76 4.16 -3.19 -4.18
C PRO A 76 4.63 -4.13 -3.06
N LEU A 77 4.95 -3.59 -1.88
CA LEU A 77 5.42 -4.40 -0.75
C LEU A 77 4.32 -5.27 -0.13
N ILE A 78 3.08 -4.79 -0.10
CA ILE A 78 1.89 -5.57 0.28
C ILE A 78 1.71 -6.72 -0.70
N VAL A 79 1.71 -6.42 -2.01
CA VAL A 79 1.55 -7.41 -3.06
C VAL A 79 2.61 -8.51 -2.94
N LEU A 80 3.87 -8.13 -2.72
CA LEU A 80 4.97 -9.08 -2.54
C LEU A 80 4.71 -10.05 -1.37
N ALA A 81 4.27 -9.54 -0.22
CA ALA A 81 3.97 -10.38 0.93
C ALA A 81 2.80 -11.34 0.68
N ILE A 82 1.69 -10.86 0.12
CA ILE A 82 0.51 -11.68 -0.15
C ILE A 82 0.83 -12.75 -1.20
N THR A 83 1.56 -12.37 -2.26
CA THR A 83 2.01 -13.28 -3.31
C THR A 83 2.83 -14.43 -2.73
N TYR A 84 3.78 -14.13 -1.84
CA TYR A 84 4.57 -15.15 -1.16
C TYR A 84 3.71 -16.12 -0.36
N VAL A 85 2.70 -15.62 0.36
CA VAL A 85 1.81 -16.47 1.17
C VAL A 85 0.98 -17.39 0.28
N TYR A 86 0.45 -16.90 -0.82
CA TYR A 86 -0.35 -17.72 -1.74
C TYR A 86 0.46 -18.70 -2.56
N LEU A 87 1.74 -18.45 -2.76
CA LEU A 87 2.63 -19.41 -3.43
C LEU A 87 2.80 -20.71 -2.62
N ARG A 88 2.67 -20.66 -1.29
CA ARG A 88 2.81 -21.82 -0.37
C ARG A 88 4.05 -22.69 -0.62
N SER A 89 5.11 -22.11 -1.19
CA SER A 89 6.34 -22.84 -1.47
C SER A 89 7.23 -22.84 -0.24
N GLU A 90 7.48 -24.02 0.33
CA GLU A 90 8.43 -24.18 1.44
C GLU A 90 9.88 -23.95 1.02
N ILE A 91 10.16 -24.02 -0.29
CA ILE A 91 11.50 -23.93 -0.87
C ILE A 91 11.98 -22.47 -0.94
N LEU A 92 11.07 -21.52 -1.16
CA LEU A 92 11.42 -20.12 -1.32
C LEU A 92 11.60 -19.44 0.03
N LYS A 93 12.80 -18.91 0.27
CA LYS A 93 13.09 -18.15 1.49
C LYS A 93 12.51 -16.74 1.38
N PHE A 94 11.73 -16.33 2.38
CA PHE A 94 11.22 -14.96 2.51
C PHE A 94 12.34 -13.89 2.68
N THR A 95 13.60 -14.30 2.85
CA THR A 95 14.75 -13.38 2.93
C THR A 95 14.89 -12.49 1.71
N GLY A 96 14.55 -12.99 0.51
CA GLY A 96 14.56 -12.18 -0.72
C GLY A 96 13.61 -10.99 -0.64
N SER A 97 12.44 -11.15 0.00
CA SER A 97 11.46 -10.08 0.16
C SER A 97 11.98 -8.93 1.02
N TYR A 98 12.78 -9.21 2.06
CA TYR A 98 13.42 -8.18 2.87
C TYR A 98 14.45 -7.37 2.05
N ILE A 99 15.20 -8.01 1.16
CA ILE A 99 16.16 -7.32 0.29
C ILE A 99 15.44 -6.37 -0.65
N ILE A 100 14.35 -6.84 -1.28
CA ILE A 100 13.52 -6.01 -2.17
C ILE A 100 12.95 -4.81 -1.40
N MET A 101 12.47 -5.02 -0.18
CA MET A 101 11.97 -3.94 0.69
C MET A 101 13.01 -2.86 0.94
N VAL A 102 14.25 -3.24 1.29
CA VAL A 102 15.32 -2.26 1.53
C VAL A 102 15.62 -1.46 0.26
N ILE A 103 15.71 -2.12 -0.90
CA ILE A 103 15.97 -1.46 -2.18
C ILE A 103 14.87 -0.46 -2.53
N VAL A 104 13.60 -0.87 -2.44
CA VAL A 104 12.44 -0.02 -2.75
C VAL A 104 12.38 1.19 -1.81
N VAL A 105 12.65 1.00 -0.51
CA VAL A 105 12.69 2.10 0.47
C VAL A 105 13.83 3.09 0.17
N LEU A 106 15.01 2.62 -0.23
CA LEU A 106 16.14 3.49 -0.59
C LEU A 106 15.83 4.34 -1.83
N ILE A 107 15.25 3.73 -2.87
CA ILE A 107 14.84 4.45 -4.08
C ILE A 107 13.80 5.52 -3.74
N TYR A 108 12.82 5.20 -2.89
CA TYR A 108 11.83 6.16 -2.43
C TYR A 108 12.43 7.36 -1.71
N ILE A 109 13.34 7.11 -0.75
CA ILE A 109 14.02 8.18 -0.01
C ILE A 109 14.80 9.09 -0.97
N TYR A 110 15.44 8.51 -1.99
CA TYR A 110 16.18 9.27 -3.01
C TYR A 110 15.27 10.22 -3.80
N ILE A 111 14.15 9.71 -4.34
CA ILE A 111 13.22 10.52 -5.15
C ILE A 111 12.57 11.63 -4.31
N ILE A 112 12.17 11.33 -3.07
CA ILE A 112 11.57 12.32 -2.18
C ILE A 112 12.56 13.44 -1.84
N LYS A 113 13.84 13.14 -1.64
CA LYS A 113 14.85 14.17 -1.30
C LYS A 113 15.08 15.16 -2.43
N ILE A 114 15.05 14.70 -3.68
CA ILE A 114 15.30 15.54 -4.86
C ILE A 114 14.06 16.36 -5.24
N SER A 115 12.87 15.79 -5.03
CA SER A 115 11.61 16.43 -5.35
C SER A 115 11.42 17.76 -4.61
N LYS A 116 10.92 18.80 -5.29
CA LYS A 116 10.45 20.03 -4.62
C LYS A 116 8.98 19.88 -4.22
N LEU A 117 8.57 20.59 -3.17
CA LEU A 117 7.18 20.57 -2.68
C LEU A 117 6.40 21.75 -3.24
N THR A 118 5.19 21.49 -3.73
CA THR A 118 4.19 22.50 -4.09
C THR A 118 2.91 22.21 -3.32
N ILE A 119 2.33 23.23 -2.68
CA ILE A 119 1.13 23.09 -1.84
C ILE A 119 -0.04 23.76 -2.56
N GLU A 120 -1.11 23.01 -2.76
CA GLU A 120 -2.38 23.50 -3.28
C GLU A 120 -3.42 23.49 -2.15
N VAL A 121 -4.26 24.52 -2.08
CA VAL A 121 -5.31 24.62 -1.05
C VAL A 121 -6.66 24.38 -1.72
N SER A 122 -7.33 23.30 -1.32
CA SER A 122 -8.68 22.96 -1.79
C SER A 122 -9.71 23.25 -0.70
N GLN A 123 -10.79 23.95 -1.05
CA GLN A 123 -11.94 24.16 -0.16
C GLN A 123 -12.70 22.86 0.18
N VAL A 124 -12.49 21.80 -0.62
CA VAL A 124 -13.18 20.52 -0.49
C VAL A 124 -12.38 19.52 0.34
N TYR A 125 -11.06 19.44 0.10
CA TYR A 125 -10.18 18.39 0.65
C TYR A 125 -9.11 18.90 1.62
N GLY A 126 -9.02 20.22 1.85
CA GLY A 126 -7.96 20.82 2.66
C GLY A 126 -6.67 21.01 1.85
N PHE A 127 -5.52 20.79 2.49
CA PHE A 127 -4.23 20.92 1.82
C PHE A 127 -3.90 19.71 0.95
N ILE A 128 -3.57 19.97 -0.31
CA ILE A 128 -3.08 18.98 -1.27
C ILE A 128 -1.58 19.22 -1.45
N VAL A 129 -0.81 18.15 -1.31
CA VAL A 129 0.65 18.13 -1.38
C VAL A 129 1.00 17.53 -2.72
N ASN A 130 1.58 18.35 -3.61
CA ASN A 130 2.11 17.92 -4.89
C ASN A 130 3.64 17.99 -4.87
N ILE A 131 4.30 17.12 -5.64
CA ILE A 131 5.76 17.12 -5.78
C ILE A 131 6.15 17.39 -7.23
N SER A 132 7.27 18.07 -7.46
CA SER A 132 7.73 18.39 -8.82
C SER A 132 7.92 17.14 -9.69
N ASN A 133 8.34 16.03 -9.08
CA ASN A 133 8.60 14.77 -9.77
C ASN A 133 7.46 13.76 -9.53
N GLU A 134 6.21 14.25 -9.45
CA GLU A 134 5.03 13.42 -9.19
C GLU A 134 4.90 12.31 -10.26
N THR A 135 5.09 12.67 -11.53
CA THR A 135 5.04 11.73 -12.65
C THR A 135 6.07 10.60 -12.50
N GLU A 136 7.29 10.90 -12.05
CA GLU A 136 8.33 9.89 -11.83
C GLU A 136 7.94 8.89 -10.74
N MET A 137 7.29 9.36 -9.66
CA MET A 137 6.80 8.49 -8.58
C MET A 137 5.69 7.54 -9.05
N TYR A 138 4.72 8.05 -9.82
CA TYR A 138 3.67 7.20 -10.38
C TYR A 138 4.22 6.21 -11.42
N LEU A 139 5.17 6.62 -12.26
CA LEU A 139 5.80 5.69 -13.20
C LEU A 139 6.55 4.58 -12.46
N LEU A 140 7.24 4.91 -11.37
CA LEU A 140 7.89 3.91 -10.51
C LEU A 140 6.88 2.93 -9.91
N SER A 141 5.77 3.41 -9.34
CA SER A 141 4.73 2.51 -8.79
C SER A 141 4.11 1.64 -9.87
N LEU A 142 3.81 2.18 -11.04
CA LEU A 142 3.28 1.41 -12.18
C LEU A 142 4.24 0.32 -12.65
N ILE A 143 5.54 0.61 -12.74
CA ILE A 143 6.56 -0.39 -13.11
C ILE A 143 6.63 -1.49 -12.05
N LEU A 144 6.68 -1.13 -10.77
CA LEU A 144 6.72 -2.11 -9.68
C LEU A 144 5.45 -2.98 -9.66
N MET A 145 4.28 -2.38 -9.79
CA MET A 145 3.00 -3.10 -9.85
C MET A 145 2.89 -3.98 -11.10
N GLY A 146 3.39 -3.52 -12.25
CA GLY A 146 3.46 -4.31 -13.48
C GLY A 146 4.35 -5.55 -13.34
N ILE A 147 5.53 -5.40 -12.73
CA ILE A 147 6.41 -6.54 -12.41
C ILE A 147 5.67 -7.52 -11.50
N MET A 148 5.01 -7.03 -10.44
CA MET A 148 4.23 -7.88 -9.53
C MET A 148 3.06 -8.58 -10.22
N MET A 149 2.40 -7.94 -11.18
CA MET A 149 1.33 -8.53 -11.98
C MET A 149 1.85 -9.69 -12.82
N VAL A 150 2.93 -9.48 -13.58
CA VAL A 150 3.56 -10.53 -14.39
C VAL A 150 3.99 -11.70 -13.53
N LEU A 151 4.61 -11.44 -12.37
CA LEU A 151 4.97 -12.47 -11.40
C LEU A 151 3.74 -13.29 -10.97
N ASN A 152 2.64 -12.64 -10.59
CA ASN A 152 1.43 -13.33 -10.18
C ASN A 152 0.80 -14.16 -11.31
N VAL A 153 0.87 -13.69 -12.56
CA VAL A 153 0.41 -14.45 -13.73
C VAL A 153 1.24 -15.74 -13.90
N ILE A 154 2.57 -15.66 -13.84
CA ILE A 154 3.46 -16.84 -13.94
C ILE A 154 3.19 -17.84 -12.80
N LEU A 155 2.82 -17.34 -11.61
CA LEU A 155 2.55 -18.20 -10.45
C LEU A 155 1.22 -18.95 -10.53
N LEU A 156 0.29 -18.58 -11.41
CA LEU A 156 -0.98 -19.31 -11.60
C LEU A 156 -0.76 -20.76 -12.09
N ASP A 157 0.34 -21.01 -12.81
CA ASP A 157 0.66 -22.32 -13.36
C ASP A 157 1.29 -23.27 -12.33
N LYS A 158 1.62 -22.78 -11.12
CA LYS A 158 2.22 -23.62 -10.08
C LYS A 158 1.19 -24.53 -9.42
N PRO A 159 1.51 -25.82 -9.18
CA PRO A 159 0.53 -26.81 -8.73
C PRO A 159 0.03 -26.62 -7.29
N TYR A 160 0.87 -26.05 -6.41
CA TYR A 160 0.54 -25.87 -4.98
C TYR A 160 0.12 -24.44 -4.61
N ALA A 161 0.04 -23.54 -5.61
CA ALA A 161 -0.31 -22.16 -5.38
C ALA A 161 -1.82 -22.00 -5.17
N ASN A 162 -2.21 -21.07 -4.30
CA ASN A 162 -3.60 -20.68 -4.12
C ASN A 162 -4.08 -19.85 -5.32
N LYS A 163 -4.56 -20.52 -6.37
CA LYS A 163 -4.96 -19.90 -7.63
C LYS A 163 -6.05 -18.84 -7.47
N THR A 164 -7.06 -19.09 -6.62
CA THR A 164 -8.14 -18.14 -6.39
C THR A 164 -7.61 -16.87 -5.72
N GLY A 165 -6.74 -17.02 -4.71
CA GLY A 165 -6.07 -15.90 -4.06
C GLY A 165 -5.21 -15.07 -5.02
N ILE A 166 -4.42 -15.74 -5.87
CA ILE A 166 -3.60 -15.06 -6.89
C ILE A 166 -4.47 -14.30 -7.91
N TRP A 167 -5.59 -14.87 -8.33
CA TRP A 167 -6.52 -14.18 -9.24
C TRP A 167 -7.08 -12.89 -8.62
N PHE A 168 -7.45 -12.92 -7.32
CA PHE A 168 -7.85 -11.72 -6.58
C PHE A 168 -6.73 -10.67 -6.51
N ILE A 169 -5.47 -11.08 -6.33
CA ILE A 169 -4.33 -10.15 -6.38
C ILE A 169 -4.23 -9.49 -7.75
N ILE A 170 -4.29 -10.25 -8.84
CA ILE A 170 -4.14 -9.73 -10.20
C ILE A 170 -5.22 -8.68 -10.49
N VAL A 171 -6.48 -8.98 -10.19
CA VAL A 171 -7.59 -8.02 -10.36
C VAL A 171 -7.34 -6.76 -9.52
N SER A 172 -6.87 -6.92 -8.28
CA SER A 172 -6.62 -5.79 -7.39
C SER A 172 -5.47 -4.91 -7.88
N ILE A 173 -4.39 -5.52 -8.40
CA ILE A 173 -3.29 -4.79 -9.04
C ILE A 173 -3.81 -3.96 -10.21
N VAL A 174 -4.66 -4.54 -11.07
CA VAL A 174 -5.27 -3.80 -12.19
C VAL A 174 -6.08 -2.61 -11.70
N VAL A 175 -6.86 -2.75 -10.62
CA VAL A 175 -7.60 -1.62 -10.03
C VAL A 175 -6.66 -0.51 -9.55
N VAL A 176 -5.56 -0.85 -8.86
CA VAL A 176 -4.57 0.16 -8.43
C VAL A 176 -3.92 0.85 -9.62
N MET A 177 -3.49 0.08 -10.63
CA MET A 177 -2.87 0.64 -11.82
C MET A 177 -3.82 1.57 -12.58
N LEU A 178 -5.11 1.21 -12.69
CA LEU A 178 -6.13 2.08 -13.29
C LEU A 178 -6.32 3.36 -12.48
N GLU A 179 -6.39 3.28 -11.15
CA GLU A 179 -6.50 4.46 -10.28
C GLU A 179 -5.28 5.38 -10.46
N GLU A 180 -4.07 4.84 -10.49
CA GLU A 180 -2.83 5.60 -10.74
C GLU A 180 -2.80 6.26 -12.12
N VAL A 181 -3.21 5.55 -13.18
CA VAL A 181 -3.28 6.10 -14.55
C VAL A 181 -4.33 7.21 -14.66
N ILE A 182 -5.49 7.05 -14.01
CA ILE A 182 -6.56 8.06 -13.99
C ILE A 182 -6.08 9.33 -13.28
N ILE A 183 -5.38 9.19 -12.14
CA ILE A 183 -4.81 10.33 -11.41
C ILE A 183 -3.72 11.02 -12.23
N LEU A 184 -2.83 10.25 -12.88
CA LEU A 184 -1.84 10.78 -13.82
C LEU A 184 -2.49 11.54 -14.99
N GLY A 185 -3.65 11.08 -15.47
CA GLY A 185 -4.46 11.75 -16.49
C GLY A 185 -5.19 13.01 -16.02
N GLY A 186 -5.01 13.42 -14.76
CA GLY A 186 -5.58 14.64 -14.18
C GLY A 186 -7.00 14.49 -13.63
N ILE A 187 -7.61 13.30 -13.71
CA ILE A 187 -8.95 13.05 -13.18
C ILE A 187 -8.82 12.55 -11.73
N LYS A 188 -9.07 13.43 -10.76
CA LYS A 188 -8.94 13.10 -9.34
C LYS A 188 -10.33 12.88 -8.71
N VAL A 189 -10.79 11.62 -8.64
CA VAL A 189 -12.02 11.25 -7.90
C VAL A 189 -11.82 11.55 -6.40
N PHE A 190 -10.65 11.18 -5.89
CA PHE A 190 -10.09 11.64 -4.63
C PHE A 190 -8.74 12.31 -4.91
N PRO A 191 -8.26 13.21 -4.03
CA PRO A 191 -6.96 13.88 -4.23
C PRO A 191 -5.79 12.89 -4.28
N TYR A 192 -5.93 11.70 -3.70
CA TYR A 192 -4.95 10.62 -3.68
C TYR A 192 -5.63 9.27 -3.96
N SER A 193 -4.86 8.26 -4.35
CA SER A 193 -5.36 6.88 -4.51
C SER A 193 -5.70 6.29 -3.14
N VAL A 194 -6.92 5.78 -3.00
CA VAL A 194 -7.44 5.19 -1.74
C VAL A 194 -8.29 3.94 -2.00
N ILE A 195 -8.89 3.81 -3.19
CA ILE A 195 -9.82 2.71 -3.50
C ILE A 195 -9.04 1.40 -3.58
N GLY A 196 -7.95 1.39 -4.34
CA GLY A 196 -7.06 0.24 -4.46
C GLY A 196 -6.50 -0.24 -3.13
N GLU A 197 -6.28 0.69 -2.22
CA GLU A 197 -5.68 0.46 -0.91
C GLU A 197 -6.61 -0.27 0.04
N LEU A 198 -7.89 0.10 0.01
CA LEU A 198 -8.93 -0.58 0.77
C LEU A 198 -9.08 -2.03 0.31
N ILE A 199 -9.01 -2.29 -1.00
CA ILE A 199 -9.04 -3.65 -1.55
C ILE A 199 -7.88 -4.48 -1.00
N PHE A 200 -6.65 -3.94 -1.01
CA PHE A 200 -5.51 -4.65 -0.46
C PHE A 200 -5.60 -4.89 1.04
N LEU A 201 -6.18 -3.96 1.80
CA LEU A 201 -6.44 -4.15 3.22
C LEU A 201 -7.41 -5.31 3.48
N ILE A 202 -8.43 -5.47 2.64
CA ILE A 202 -9.35 -6.61 2.69
C ILE A 202 -8.60 -7.92 2.39
N ILE A 203 -7.74 -7.93 1.37
CA ILE A 203 -6.96 -9.12 1.00
C ILE A 203 -5.99 -9.53 2.12
N ILE A 204 -5.31 -8.58 2.76
CA ILE A 204 -4.45 -8.87 3.92
C ILE A 204 -5.29 -9.56 5.01
N ASN A 205 -6.50 -9.07 5.29
CA ASN A 205 -7.35 -9.72 6.28
C ASN A 205 -7.77 -11.14 5.89
N PHE A 206 -8.01 -11.42 4.60
CA PHE A 206 -8.23 -12.79 4.12
C PHE A 206 -7.00 -13.69 4.34
N VAL A 207 -5.80 -13.16 4.10
CA VAL A 207 -4.55 -13.88 4.39
C VAL A 207 -4.41 -14.19 5.88
N LEU A 208 -4.65 -13.20 6.75
CA LEU A 208 -4.58 -13.38 8.20
C LEU A 208 -5.62 -14.40 8.71
N ASN A 209 -6.84 -14.40 8.15
CA ASN A 209 -7.84 -15.44 8.43
C ASN A 209 -7.31 -16.85 8.10
N GLY A 210 -6.52 -16.97 7.04
CA GLY A 210 -5.86 -18.22 6.66
C GLY A 210 -4.90 -18.71 7.74
N PHE A 211 -4.07 -17.82 8.30
CA PHE A 211 -3.16 -18.16 9.40
C PHE A 211 -3.89 -18.50 10.69
N GLU A 212 -4.96 -17.75 11.02
CA GLU A 212 -5.75 -18.00 12.22
C GLU A 212 -6.40 -19.39 12.20
N LYS A 213 -6.93 -19.82 11.04
CA LYS A 213 -7.49 -21.17 10.89
C LYS A 213 -6.44 -22.26 11.10
N LEU A 214 -5.22 -22.07 10.58
CA LEU A 214 -4.13 -23.02 10.78
C LEU A 214 -3.72 -23.13 12.26
N LYS A 215 -3.61 -21.99 12.96
CA LYS A 215 -3.24 -21.94 14.39
C LYS A 215 -4.28 -22.58 15.32
N ARG A 216 -5.55 -22.70 14.90
CA ARG A 216 -6.60 -23.39 15.68
C ARG A 216 -6.59 -24.91 15.49
N ILE A 217 -5.89 -25.41 14.47
CA ILE A 217 -5.82 -26.83 14.13
C ILE A 217 -4.54 -27.47 14.74
N GLU A 218 -3.51 -26.66 15.00
CA GLU A 218 -2.31 -27.00 15.79
C GLU A 218 -2.56 -26.96 17.30
#